data_AF-A0AAU2QI95-F1
#
_entry.id   AF-A0AAU2QI95-F1
#
_cell.length_a   1.000
_cell.length_b   1.000
_cell.length_c   1.000
_cell.angle_alpha   90.00
_cell.angle_beta   90.00
_cell.angle_gamma   90.00
#
_symmetry.space_group_name_H-M   'P 1'
#
loop_
_entity.id
_entity.type
_entity.pdbx_description
1 polymer ?
#
loop_
_entity_poly.entity_id
_entity_poly.type
_entity_poly.pdbx_seq_one_letter_code
_entity_poly.pdbx_strand_id
1 'polypeptide(L)'
;MRYGRENVRTARLAVAVVIAAVVMGGCSSGNPEQDKNRQQDYCTELGAWQDAEHPSESLGRTVIAAARRLDRAGLEIGGTRILDDTVDAIRGDAGAEDRAVSYCGSAGFETLVG
;
A
#
# COMPACT_ATOMS: atom_id res chain seq x y z
N MET A 1 62.00 -12.68 40.27
CA MET A 1 61.55 -11.28 40.10
C MET A 1 60.05 -11.22 40.36
N ARG A 2 59.65 -10.32 41.29
CA ARG A 2 58.37 -9.62 41.52
C ARG A 2 57.00 -10.25 41.08
N TYR A 3 56.21 -10.55 42.12
CA TYR A 3 54.83 -10.09 42.44
C TYR A 3 53.68 -10.16 41.42
N GLY A 4 52.51 -10.61 41.89
CA GLY A 4 51.21 -10.23 41.31
C GLY A 4 50.02 -11.11 41.67
N ARG A 5 49.55 -11.01 42.92
CA ARG A 5 48.22 -11.47 43.39
C ARG A 5 47.13 -10.55 42.81
N GLU A 6 45.86 -10.95 42.96
CA GLU A 6 44.60 -10.17 42.81
C GLU A 6 43.84 -10.35 41.49
N ASN A 7 42.51 -10.35 41.39
CA ASN A 7 41.35 -10.62 42.25
C ASN A 7 40.11 -10.27 41.38
N VAL A 8 38.98 -10.95 41.62
CA VAL A 8 37.59 -10.53 41.28
C VAL A 8 37.17 -10.48 39.78
N ARG A 9 36.21 -11.31 39.39
CA ARG A 9 34.78 -10.93 39.22
C ARG A 9 34.04 -11.97 38.39
N THR A 10 33.13 -12.66 39.08
CA THR A 10 31.88 -13.22 38.57
C THR A 10 31.28 -12.28 37.50
N ALA A 11 31.41 -12.65 36.23
CA ALA A 11 30.66 -12.03 35.16
C ALA A 11 29.58 -13.03 34.74
N ARG A 12 28.37 -12.78 35.23
CA ARG A 12 27.13 -13.40 34.77
C ARG A 12 27.12 -13.31 33.25
N LEU A 13 27.06 -14.45 32.57
CA LEU A 13 26.86 -14.52 31.12
C LEU A 13 25.54 -13.81 30.80
N ALA A 14 25.64 -12.57 30.33
CA ALA A 14 24.50 -11.83 29.81
C ALA A 14 24.12 -12.49 28.48
N VAL A 15 22.99 -13.19 28.49
CA VAL A 15 22.35 -13.70 27.27
C VAL A 15 21.87 -12.47 26.51
N ALA A 16 22.58 -12.11 25.44
CA ALA A 16 22.15 -11.09 24.51
C ALA A 16 20.94 -11.65 23.74
N VAL A 17 19.73 -11.26 24.14
CA VAL A 17 18.52 -11.50 23.36
C VAL A 17 18.59 -10.56 22.15
N VAL A 18 19.06 -11.09 21.02
CA VAL A 18 18.94 -10.42 19.73
C VAL A 18 17.47 -10.50 19.34
N ILE A 19 16.71 -9.43 19.62
CA ILE A 19 15.38 -9.27 19.05
C ILE A 19 15.60 -8.96 17.57
N ALA A 20 15.59 -10.00 16.73
CA ALA A 20 15.48 -9.86 15.30
C ALA A 20 14.06 -9.36 15.00
N ALA A 21 13.89 -8.03 14.97
CA ALA A 21 12.71 -7.41 14.40
C ALA A 21 12.72 -7.69 12.89
N VAL A 22 12.14 -8.81 12.50
CA VAL A 22 11.81 -9.11 11.11
C VAL A 22 10.64 -8.21 10.73
N VAL A 23 10.96 -6.98 10.32
CA VAL A 23 10.05 -6.21 9.46
C VAL A 23 10.41 -6.60 8.04
N MET A 24 9.86 -7.74 7.58
CA MET A 24 9.78 -8.06 6.16
C MET A 24 8.61 -7.27 5.53
N GLY A 25 8.65 -5.96 5.69
CA GLY A 25 7.90 -5.00 4.88
C GLY A 25 8.95 -4.13 4.22
N GLY A 26 9.18 -4.35 2.93
CA GLY A 26 10.33 -3.82 2.20
C GLY A 26 10.59 -2.35 2.51
N CYS A 27 11.85 -2.03 2.83
CA CYS A 27 12.38 -0.67 2.78
C CYS A 27 12.43 -0.20 1.31
N SER A 28 11.28 -0.11 0.65
CA SER A 28 11.13 0.83 -0.44
C SER A 28 11.16 2.20 0.21
N SER A 29 12.11 3.03 -0.17
CA SER A 29 12.18 4.46 0.18
C SER A 29 11.01 5.21 -0.49
N GLY A 30 9.78 4.77 -0.24
CA GLY A 30 8.55 5.40 -0.68
C GLY A 30 8.22 6.54 0.26
N ASN A 31 7.85 7.69 -0.30
CA ASN A 31 7.34 8.79 0.49
C ASN A 31 5.87 8.49 0.84
N PRO A 32 5.53 8.19 2.12
CA PRO A 32 4.20 7.71 2.47
C PRO A 32 3.10 8.72 2.15
N GLU A 33 3.41 10.02 2.21
CA GLU A 33 2.50 11.08 1.77
C GLU A 33 2.20 10.99 0.28
N GLN A 34 3.22 10.71 -0.53
CA GLN A 34 3.06 10.58 -1.97
C GLN A 34 2.25 9.33 -2.34
N ASP A 35 2.43 8.23 -1.59
CA ASP A 35 1.65 7.01 -1.76
C ASP A 35 0.18 7.24 -1.41
N LYS A 36 -0.09 7.95 -0.31
CA LYS A 36 -1.44 8.34 0.05
C LYS A 36 -2.10 9.25 -0.98
N ASN A 37 -1.37 10.22 -1.51
CA ASN A 37 -1.89 11.10 -2.56
C ASN A 37 -2.25 10.32 -3.82
N ARG A 38 -1.44 9.33 -4.23
CA ARG A 38 -1.78 8.48 -5.39
C ARG A 38 -3.05 7.65 -5.14
N GLN A 39 -3.20 7.10 -3.94
CA GLN A 39 -4.39 6.34 -3.55
C GLN A 39 -5.63 7.23 -3.55
N GLN A 40 -5.51 8.45 -3.01
CA GLN A 40 -6.59 9.43 -3.00
C GLN A 40 -6.98 9.83 -4.42
N ASP A 41 -6.01 10.20 -5.27
CA ASP A 41 -6.24 10.58 -6.66
C ASP A 41 -7.02 9.48 -7.40
N TYR A 42 -6.61 8.22 -7.24
CA TYR A 42 -7.31 7.10 -7.84
C TYR A 42 -8.76 6.99 -7.35
N CYS A 43 -9.01 7.06 -6.04
CA CYS A 43 -10.35 6.93 -5.49
C CYS A 43 -11.25 8.11 -5.88
N THR A 44 -10.71 9.34 -5.98
CA THR A 44 -11.44 10.50 -6.49
C THR A 44 -11.84 10.32 -7.95
N GLU A 45 -10.92 9.88 -8.81
CA GLU A 45 -11.21 9.65 -10.23
C GLU A 45 -12.21 8.49 -10.41
N LEU A 46 -12.11 7.44 -9.59
CA LEU A 46 -13.04 6.32 -9.58
C LEU A 46 -14.46 6.78 -9.21
N GLY A 47 -14.62 7.53 -8.13
CA GLY A 47 -15.95 8.06 -7.74
C GLY A 47 -16.53 9.00 -8.79
N ALA A 48 -15.72 9.88 -9.37
CA ALA A 48 -16.17 10.76 -10.46
C ALA A 48 -16.64 9.97 -11.70
N TRP A 49 -16.03 8.80 -11.97
CA TRP A 49 -16.49 7.90 -13.01
C TRP A 49 -17.79 7.18 -12.67
N GLN A 50 -18.00 6.78 -11.40
CA GLN A 50 -19.24 6.16 -10.92
C GLN A 50 -20.42 7.15 -10.91
N ASP A 51 -20.18 8.40 -10.51
CA ASP A 51 -21.19 9.46 -10.45
C ASP A 51 -21.67 9.92 -11.85
N ALA A 52 -20.92 9.61 -12.90
CA ALA A 52 -21.26 10.02 -14.25
C ALA A 52 -22.41 9.16 -14.82
N GLU A 53 -23.55 9.78 -15.12
CA GLU A 53 -24.69 9.10 -15.77
C GLU A 53 -24.31 8.45 -17.12
N HIS A 54 -23.39 9.09 -17.84
CA HIS A 54 -22.80 8.58 -19.09
C HIS A 54 -21.28 8.79 -19.06
N PRO A 55 -20.52 7.85 -18.46
CA PRO A 55 -19.07 8.00 -18.34
C PRO A 55 -18.42 7.99 -19.73
N SER A 56 -17.68 9.05 -20.03
CA SER A 56 -16.94 9.15 -21.29
C SER A 56 -15.75 8.18 -21.32
N GLU A 57 -15.34 7.75 -22.52
CA GLU A 57 -14.11 6.96 -22.69
C GLU A 57 -12.87 7.70 -22.16
N SER A 58 -12.84 9.03 -22.26
CA SER A 58 -11.80 9.85 -21.64
C SER A 58 -11.76 9.71 -20.13
N LEU A 59 -12.91 9.71 -19.46
CA LEU A 59 -13.00 9.58 -18.01
C LEU A 59 -12.50 8.21 -17.56
N GLY A 60 -12.95 7.13 -18.20
CA GLY A 60 -12.42 5.78 -17.95
C GLY A 60 -10.90 5.70 -18.12
N ARG A 61 -10.35 6.33 -19.17
CA ARG A 61 -8.88 6.39 -19.35
C ARG A 61 -8.16 7.13 -18.23
N THR A 62 -8.76 8.16 -17.64
CA THR A 62 -8.20 8.86 -16.47
C THR A 62 -8.12 7.93 -15.26
N VAL A 63 -9.19 7.19 -14.95
CA VAL A 63 -9.19 6.22 -13.86
C VAL A 63 -8.14 5.12 -14.08
N ILE A 64 -8.05 4.58 -15.31
CA ILE A 64 -6.99 3.60 -15.67
C ILE A 64 -5.60 4.20 -15.49
N ALA A 65 -5.39 5.45 -15.88
CA ALA A 65 -4.09 6.11 -15.71
C ALA A 65 -3.72 6.28 -14.23
N ALA A 66 -4.70 6.56 -13.37
CA ALA A 66 -4.50 6.59 -11.92
C ALA A 66 -4.19 5.19 -11.36
N ALA A 67 -4.92 4.16 -11.77
CA ALA A 67 -4.67 2.76 -11.37
C ALA A 67 -3.25 2.29 -11.78
N ARG A 68 -2.79 2.65 -12.99
CA ARG A 68 -1.41 2.37 -13.44
C ARG A 68 -0.34 3.07 -12.59
N ARG A 69 -0.65 4.17 -11.91
CA ARG A 69 0.29 4.81 -10.98
C ARG A 69 0.38 4.03 -9.68
N LEU A 70 -0.72 3.46 -9.21
CA LEU A 70 -0.75 2.58 -8.04
C LEU A 70 0.00 1.28 -8.29
N ASP A 71 -0.29 0.61 -9.41
CA ASP A 71 0.36 -0.62 -9.85
C ASP A 71 1.89 -0.46 -9.93
N ARG A 72 2.38 0.58 -10.64
CA ARG A 72 3.82 0.87 -10.72
C ARG A 72 4.47 1.23 -9.39
N ALA A 73 3.70 1.75 -8.45
CA ALA A 73 4.19 2.09 -7.11
C ALA A 73 4.12 0.89 -6.15
N GLY A 74 3.53 -0.24 -6.55
CA GLY A 74 3.34 -1.41 -5.70
C GLY A 74 2.39 -1.14 -4.54
N LEU A 75 1.40 -0.25 -4.73
CA LEU A 75 0.44 0.16 -3.70
C LEU A 75 -0.83 -0.70 -3.66
N GLU A 76 -0.72 -1.94 -4.13
CA GLU A 76 -1.77 -2.95 -4.05
C GLU A 76 -1.97 -3.39 -2.59
N ILE A 77 -3.22 -3.66 -2.21
CA ILE A 77 -3.58 -4.02 -0.83
C ILE A 77 -4.15 -5.43 -0.86
N GLY A 78 -3.58 -6.37 -0.08
CA GLY A 78 -4.12 -7.72 0.02
C GLY A 78 -4.00 -8.58 -1.25
N GLY A 79 -3.07 -8.24 -2.16
CA GLY A 79 -2.87 -8.96 -3.42
C GLY A 79 -3.91 -8.63 -4.50
N THR A 80 -4.61 -7.50 -4.37
CA THR A 80 -5.46 -6.97 -5.43
C THR A 80 -4.64 -6.67 -6.68
N ARG A 81 -5.23 -6.83 -7.87
CA ARG A 81 -4.64 -6.34 -9.13
C ARG A 81 -5.41 -5.11 -9.57
N ILE A 82 -5.17 -4.00 -8.88
CA ILE A 82 -6.04 -2.82 -8.97
C ILE A 82 -6.17 -2.31 -10.42
N LEU A 83 -5.11 -2.38 -11.21
CA LEU A 83 -5.14 -2.00 -12.61
C LEU A 83 -6.05 -2.90 -13.46
N ASP A 84 -5.95 -4.22 -13.28
CA ASP A 84 -6.78 -5.18 -14.02
C ASP A 84 -8.25 -5.00 -13.63
N ASP A 85 -8.52 -4.89 -12.32
CA ASP A 85 -9.87 -4.66 -11.79
C ASP A 85 -10.47 -3.34 -12.30
N THR A 86 -9.72 -2.23 -12.34
CA THR A 86 -10.19 -0.96 -12.91
C THR A 86 -10.52 -1.10 -14.40
N VAL A 87 -9.67 -1.79 -15.16
CA VAL A 87 -9.88 -1.97 -16.60
C VAL A 87 -11.15 -2.78 -16.88
N ASP A 88 -11.38 -3.84 -16.10
CA ASP A 88 -12.57 -4.68 -16.26
C ASP A 88 -13.84 -3.97 -15.74
N ALA A 89 -13.74 -3.18 -14.66
CA ALA A 89 -14.83 -2.32 -14.19
C ALA A 89 -15.31 -1.35 -15.28
N ILE A 90 -14.37 -0.67 -15.95
CA ILE A 90 -14.69 0.26 -17.06
C ILE A 90 -15.31 -0.45 -18.27
N ARG A 91 -15.03 -1.74 -18.45
CA ARG A 91 -15.68 -2.58 -19.48
C ARG A 91 -17.07 -3.07 -19.05
N GLY A 92 -17.50 -2.76 -17.83
CA GLY A 92 -18.81 -3.11 -17.28
C GLY A 92 -18.82 -4.34 -16.37
N ASP A 93 -17.68 -4.82 -15.89
CA ASP A 93 -17.63 -5.87 -14.88
C ASP A 93 -17.94 -5.30 -13.48
N ALA A 94 -19.19 -5.48 -13.04
CA ALA A 94 -19.65 -5.00 -11.73
C ALA A 94 -18.88 -5.63 -10.55
N GLY A 95 -18.41 -6.88 -10.68
CA GLY A 95 -17.62 -7.51 -9.64
C GLY A 95 -16.22 -6.90 -9.53
N ALA A 96 -15.64 -6.46 -10.64
CA ALA A 96 -14.39 -5.72 -10.67
C ALA A 96 -14.56 -4.29 -10.12
N GLU A 97 -15.69 -3.65 -10.40
CA GLU A 97 -16.05 -2.38 -9.80
C GLU A 97 -16.15 -2.47 -8.26
N ASP A 98 -16.85 -3.48 -7.73
CA ASP A 98 -16.94 -3.72 -6.29
C ASP A 98 -15.56 -3.92 -5.64
N ARG A 99 -14.63 -4.60 -6.32
CA ARG A 99 -13.25 -4.76 -5.85
C ARG A 99 -12.48 -3.44 -5.86
N ALA A 100 -12.68 -2.61 -6.89
CA ALA A 100 -12.10 -1.28 -6.98
C ALA A 100 -12.61 -0.34 -5.86
N VAL A 101 -13.91 -0.40 -5.55
CA VAL A 101 -14.52 0.31 -4.42
C VAL A 101 -13.98 -0.21 -3.08
N SER A 102 -13.89 -1.53 -2.92
CA SER A 102 -13.35 -2.18 -1.72
C SER A 102 -11.87 -1.81 -1.46
N TYR A 103 -11.09 -1.64 -2.53
CA TYR A 103 -9.73 -1.10 -2.43
C TYR A 103 -9.74 0.31 -1.82
N CYS A 104 -10.62 1.19 -2.28
CA CYS A 104 -10.75 2.54 -1.72
C CYS A 104 -11.18 2.54 -0.26
N GLY A 105 -12.09 1.66 0.15
CA GLY A 105 -12.41 1.46 1.57
C GLY A 105 -11.23 0.96 2.40
N SER A 106 -10.49 -0.03 1.89
CA SER A 106 -9.27 -0.53 2.54
C SER A 106 -8.16 0.53 2.63
N ALA A 107 -8.13 1.45 1.67
CA ALA A 107 -7.24 2.61 1.67
C ALA A 107 -7.76 3.78 2.54
N GLY A 108 -8.96 3.70 3.12
CA GLY A 108 -9.54 4.76 3.97
C GLY A 108 -10.17 5.92 3.19
N PHE A 109 -10.55 5.68 1.93
CA PHE A 109 -11.14 6.63 1.00
C PHE A 109 -12.54 6.19 0.55
N GLU A 110 -13.24 5.40 1.36
CA GLU A 110 -14.60 4.93 1.10
C GLU A 110 -15.60 6.04 0.75
N THR A 111 -15.45 7.24 1.29
CA THR A 111 -16.37 8.35 1.02
C THR A 111 -16.16 9.01 -0.34
N LEU A 112 -15.08 8.66 -1.04
CA LEU A 112 -14.76 9.19 -2.37
C LEU A 112 -15.35 8.33 -3.49
N VAL A 113 -15.97 7.20 -3.15
CA VAL A 113 -16.52 6.20 -4.08
C VAL A 113 -17.87 5.73 -3.55
N GLY A 114 -18.76 5.28 -4.43
CA GLY A 114 -20.08 4.74 -4.03
C GLY A 114 -21.27 5.50 -4.56
#